data_AF-A0A2V2MZ53-F1
#
_entry.id   AF-A0A2V2MZ53-F1
#
_cell.length_a   1.000
_cell.length_b   1.000
_cell.length_c   1.000
_cell.angle_alpha   90.00
_cell.angle_beta   90.00
_cell.angle_gamma   90.00
#
_symmetry.space_group_name_H-M   'P 1'
#
loop_
_entity.id
_entity.type
_entity.pdbx_description
1 polymer ?
#
loop_
_entity_poly.entity_id
_entity_poly.type
_entity_poly.pdbx_seq_one_letter_code
_entity_poly.pdbx_strand_id
1 'polypeptide(L)'
;MSPDEYRVKIDEAAKFLFTASNDTLIEFLSAIFSLPLNKETLRVVPISTEYITHSPVYSRHYPDIVLEVRGLSDEHPLFHVEIQTGYDSMMDVRMVKYGYLIGASRSENGSDDIRVITIPHQVVIYLEEHSRITDTLQVKIVLPDGSDLLYSVPVLKLYQYPVEVLGKMELYLLLPLVLVKYRKRFELLVNRKHTGREEFDQIVGEIIQDIETIISFSSEAGEEGRMDEETKDIILSTTIEMYRQLHRKYIKDERVQGKVDYMIESVRQKWHTIGLEEGIEKGIEKGIEKGIEQGVKTVAKNLLMIGIDDAVILQVTGLTPEELERIKGE
;
A
#
# COMPACT_ATOMS: atom_id res chain seq x y z
N MET A 1 -2.19 -6.60 27.35
CA MET A 1 -1.57 -5.68 26.39
C MET A 1 -1.72 -4.26 26.89
N SER A 2 -0.61 -3.56 27.10
CA SER A 2 -0.62 -2.15 27.51
C SER A 2 -1.04 -1.24 26.34
N PRO A 3 -1.46 0.02 26.59
CA PRO A 3 -1.72 0.99 25.53
C PRO A 3 -0.52 1.20 24.58
N ASP A 4 0.70 1.17 25.13
CA ASP A 4 1.93 1.35 24.35
C ASP A 4 2.22 0.15 23.44
N GLU A 5 2.04 -1.07 23.95
CA GLU A 5 2.22 -2.30 23.18
C GLU A 5 1.25 -2.37 21.99
N TYR A 6 0.01 -1.91 22.17
CA TYR A 6 -0.97 -1.85 21.08
C TYR A 6 -0.61 -0.79 20.02
N ARG A 7 -0.10 0.38 20.44
CA ARG A 7 0.36 1.42 19.50
C ARG A 7 1.54 0.95 18.65
N VAL A 8 2.50 0.25 19.26
CA VAL A 8 3.62 -0.37 18.54
C VAL A 8 3.13 -1.36 17.49
N LYS A 9 2.13 -2.17 17.83
CA LYS A 9 1.57 -3.14 16.88
C LYS A 9 0.80 -2.50 15.72
N ILE A 10 0.17 -1.34 15.94
CA ILE A 10 -0.42 -0.56 14.84
C ILE A 10 0.66 0.00 13.92
N ASP A 11 1.74 0.53 14.49
CA ASP A 11 2.87 1.06 13.70
C ASP A 11 3.53 -0.04 12.86
N GLU A 12 3.77 -1.22 13.44
CA GLU A 12 4.26 -2.39 12.71
C GLU A 12 3.31 -2.81 11.57
N ALA A 13 2.00 -2.86 11.85
CA ALA A 13 0.98 -3.19 10.86
C ALA A 13 0.91 -2.17 9.72
N ALA A 14 0.97 -0.88 10.05
CA ALA A 14 1.02 0.20 9.09
C ALA A 14 2.26 0.07 8.18
N LYS A 15 3.45 -0.14 8.76
CA LYS A 15 4.68 -0.33 7.97
C LYS A 15 4.62 -1.57 7.08
N PHE A 16 4.03 -2.66 7.57
CA PHE A 16 3.84 -3.88 6.78
C PHE A 16 2.89 -3.67 5.59
N LEU A 17 1.83 -2.88 5.73
CA LEU A 17 0.95 -2.54 4.60
C LEU A 17 1.69 -1.83 3.46
N PHE A 18 2.68 -1.01 3.78
CA PHE A 18 3.48 -0.27 2.81
C PHE A 18 4.67 -1.05 2.26
N THR A 19 4.78 -2.36 2.56
CA THR A 19 5.62 -3.29 1.79
C THR A 19 4.87 -3.94 0.63
N ALA A 20 3.65 -3.49 0.34
CA ALA A 20 2.87 -3.92 -0.82
C ALA A 20 3.61 -3.64 -2.14
N SER A 21 3.05 -4.18 -3.22
CA SER A 21 3.66 -4.05 -4.54
C SER A 21 3.75 -2.61 -5.01
N ASN A 22 4.65 -2.40 -5.98
CA ASN A 22 4.83 -1.12 -6.65
C ASN A 22 3.50 -0.52 -7.14
N ASP A 23 2.69 -1.33 -7.81
CA ASP A 23 1.48 -0.86 -8.48
C ASP A 23 0.43 -0.44 -7.45
N THR A 24 0.27 -1.20 -6.36
CA THR A 24 -0.61 -0.84 -5.25
C THR A 24 -0.16 0.45 -4.57
N LEU A 25 1.15 0.64 -4.36
CA LEU A 25 1.68 1.88 -3.78
C LEU A 25 1.41 3.08 -4.69
N ILE A 26 1.49 2.92 -6.02
CA ILE A 26 1.17 3.98 -6.98
C ILE A 26 -0.31 4.33 -6.96
N GLU A 27 -1.19 3.33 -6.94
CA GLU A 27 -2.64 3.53 -6.84
C GLU A 27 -3.01 4.25 -5.53
N PHE A 28 -2.43 3.81 -4.40
CA PHE A 28 -2.60 4.48 -3.12
C PHE A 28 -2.16 5.96 -3.18
N LEU A 29 -0.96 6.24 -3.70
CA LEU A 29 -0.44 7.61 -3.81
C LEU A 29 -1.29 8.47 -4.74
N SER A 30 -1.72 7.90 -5.87
CA SER A 30 -2.62 8.52 -6.84
C SER A 30 -3.93 8.95 -6.16
N ALA A 31 -4.56 8.03 -5.43
CA ALA A 31 -5.82 8.27 -4.73
C ALA A 31 -5.69 9.27 -3.58
N ILE A 32 -4.73 9.07 -2.66
CA ILE A 32 -4.64 9.85 -1.43
C ILE A 32 -4.19 11.30 -1.69
N PHE A 33 -3.37 11.53 -2.71
CA PHE A 33 -2.90 12.86 -3.10
C PHE A 33 -3.67 13.45 -4.28
N SER A 34 -4.61 12.71 -4.87
CA SER A 34 -5.36 13.11 -6.08
C SER A 34 -4.43 13.48 -7.25
N LEU A 35 -3.42 12.65 -7.50
CA LEU A 35 -2.41 12.85 -8.55
C LEU A 35 -2.55 11.77 -9.64
N PRO A 36 -2.49 12.11 -10.94
CA PRO A 36 -2.63 11.13 -12.01
C PRO A 36 -1.33 10.33 -12.23
N LEU A 37 -1.00 9.42 -11.31
CA LEU A 37 0.21 8.59 -11.39
C LEU A 37 -0.01 7.36 -12.28
N ASN A 38 0.92 7.08 -13.20
CA ASN A 38 0.85 5.92 -14.11
C ASN A 38 1.72 4.76 -13.62
N LYS A 39 1.08 3.63 -13.26
CA LYS A 39 1.77 2.43 -12.75
C LYS A 39 2.68 1.71 -13.76
N GLU A 40 2.45 1.88 -15.06
CA GLU A 40 3.27 1.26 -16.11
C GLU A 40 4.67 1.87 -16.19
N THR A 41 4.77 3.18 -15.94
CA THR A 41 6.02 3.95 -16.13
C THR A 41 6.71 4.31 -14.83
N LEU A 42 5.98 4.33 -13.71
CA LEU A 42 6.49 4.80 -12.43
C LEU A 42 6.96 3.65 -11.53
N ARG A 43 7.92 3.98 -10.67
CA ARG A 43 8.42 3.07 -9.64
C ARG A 43 8.45 3.75 -8.28
N VAL A 44 7.90 3.10 -7.27
CA VAL A 44 7.89 3.56 -5.88
C VAL A 44 9.02 2.87 -5.12
N VAL A 45 9.84 3.66 -4.43
CA VAL A 45 10.94 3.17 -3.61
C VAL A 45 10.76 3.68 -2.18
N PRO A 46 10.55 2.80 -1.18
CA PRO A 46 10.55 3.19 0.21
C PRO A 46 11.91 3.74 0.64
N ILE A 47 11.91 4.88 1.31
CA ILE A 47 13.12 5.51 1.84
C ILE A 47 13.20 5.24 3.33
N SER A 48 14.33 4.68 3.78
CA SER A 48 14.55 4.48 5.21
C SER A 48 14.68 5.82 5.92
N THR A 49 13.83 6.01 6.91
CA THR A 49 13.65 7.28 7.63
C THR A 49 14.80 7.57 8.59
N GLU A 50 15.60 6.55 8.93
CA GLU A 50 16.84 6.68 9.70
C GLU A 50 17.92 7.46 8.93
N TYR A 51 17.95 7.36 7.60
CA TYR A 51 18.92 8.09 6.76
C TYR A 51 18.53 9.55 6.50
N ILE A 52 17.29 9.93 6.79
CA ILE A 52 16.79 11.30 6.60
C ILE A 52 17.38 12.24 7.67
N THR A 53 17.79 11.69 8.81
CA THR A 53 18.35 12.46 9.93
C THR A 53 19.81 12.12 10.19
N HIS A 54 20.71 13.06 9.95
CA HIS A 54 22.11 12.98 10.38
C HIS A 54 22.31 13.37 11.87
N SER A 55 21.26 13.29 12.68
CA SER A 55 21.24 13.82 14.05
C SER A 55 21.50 12.73 15.09
N PRO A 56 22.32 12.96 16.13
CA PRO A 56 22.66 11.94 17.12
C PRO A 56 21.43 11.50 17.92
N VAL A 57 20.89 10.32 17.56
CA VAL A 57 20.23 9.22 18.31
C VAL A 57 19.19 9.52 19.42
N TYR A 58 19.00 10.75 19.89
CA TYR A 58 18.22 11.04 21.11
C TYR A 58 16.82 11.62 20.88
N SER A 59 16.33 11.74 19.64
CA SER A 59 14.92 12.08 19.37
C SER A 59 14.25 11.03 18.47
N ARG A 60 13.45 10.14 19.05
CA ARG A 60 12.75 9.00 18.42
C ARG A 60 11.52 9.37 17.55
N HIS A 61 11.45 10.59 17.04
CA HIS A 61 10.31 11.04 16.23
C HIS A 61 10.76 11.08 14.77
N TYR A 62 10.80 9.91 14.14
CA TYR A 62 11.03 9.75 12.71
C TYR A 62 9.70 9.81 11.97
N PRO A 63 9.69 10.26 10.70
CA PRO A 63 8.51 10.08 9.86
C PRO A 63 8.19 8.60 9.71
N ASP A 64 6.91 8.26 9.59
CA ASP A 64 6.48 6.86 9.51
C ASP A 64 6.83 6.24 8.15
N ILE A 65 6.27 6.80 7.07
CA ILE A 65 6.42 6.28 5.71
C ILE A 65 6.89 7.39 4.78
N VAL A 66 8.02 7.17 4.12
CA VAL A 66 8.55 8.06 3.08
C VAL A 66 8.78 7.25 1.81
N LEU A 67 8.20 7.72 0.71
CA LEU A 67 8.21 7.04 -0.58
C LEU A 67 8.79 7.98 -1.64
N GLU A 68 9.73 7.49 -2.45
CA GLU A 68 10.27 8.17 -3.62
C GLU A 68 9.59 7.62 -4.87
N VAL A 69 9.04 8.50 -5.71
CA VAL A 69 8.43 8.11 -6.99
C VAL A 69 9.39 8.44 -8.13
N ARG A 70 9.93 7.41 -8.77
CA ARG A 70 10.84 7.51 -9.91
C ARG A 70 10.08 7.46 -11.23
N GLY A 71 10.59 8.16 -12.23
CA GLY A 71 10.04 8.20 -13.58
C GLY A 71 9.00 9.31 -13.83
N LEU A 72 8.63 10.10 -12.81
CA LEU A 72 7.75 11.26 -12.98
C LEU A 72 8.51 12.49 -13.49
N SER A 73 9.71 12.67 -12.96
CA SER A 73 10.69 13.68 -13.35
C SER A 73 12.08 13.22 -12.90
N ASP A 74 13.12 13.92 -13.34
CA ASP A 74 14.49 13.72 -12.86
C ASP A 74 14.64 14.04 -11.36
N GLU A 75 13.72 14.86 -10.80
CA GLU A 75 13.71 15.25 -9.38
C GLU A 75 13.14 14.18 -8.44
N HIS A 76 12.56 13.09 -8.99
CA HIS A 76 12.04 11.93 -8.23
C HIS A 76 11.25 12.31 -6.95
N PRO A 77 10.03 12.85 -7.10
CA PRO A 77 9.31 13.47 -5.98
C PRO A 77 9.11 12.52 -4.80
N LEU A 78 9.20 13.12 -3.60
CA LEU A 78 9.01 12.43 -2.33
C LEU A 78 7.57 12.61 -1.82
N PHE A 79 7.08 11.54 -1.20
CA PHE A 79 5.77 11.46 -0.56
C PHE A 79 5.97 11.01 0.88
N HIS A 80 5.20 11.60 1.78
CA HIS A 80 5.27 11.33 3.21
C HIS A 80 3.88 11.10 3.78
N VAL A 81 3.71 9.94 4.38
CA VAL A 81 2.47 9.51 5.02
C VAL A 81 2.76 9.29 6.49
N GLU A 82 2.10 10.06 7.35
CA GLU A 82 2.18 9.91 8.80
C GLU A 82 0.89 9.24 9.31
N ILE A 83 1.01 8.21 10.13
CA ILE A 83 -0.14 7.46 10.67
C ILE A 83 -0.23 7.69 12.18
N GLN A 84 -1.33 8.29 12.61
CA GLN A 84 -1.56 8.63 14.00
C GLN A 84 -2.70 7.82 14.59
N THR A 85 -2.38 7.02 15.61
CA THR A 85 -3.42 6.28 16.33
C THR A 85 -4.45 7.22 16.96
N GLY A 86 -4.03 8.37 17.49
CA GLY A 86 -4.93 9.34 18.12
C GLY A 86 -4.36 10.76 18.09
N TYR A 87 -5.04 11.71 18.73
CA TYR A 87 -4.65 13.12 18.70
C TYR A 87 -3.30 13.38 19.37
N ASP A 88 -2.43 14.09 18.65
CA ASP A 88 -1.18 14.66 19.12
C ASP A 88 -1.24 16.18 18.88
N SER A 89 -1.07 16.96 19.95
CA SER A 89 -1.11 18.43 19.88
C SER A 89 0.04 19.06 19.14
N MET A 90 1.12 18.32 18.89
CA MET A 90 2.30 18.80 18.18
C MET A 90 2.36 18.30 16.74
N MET A 91 1.30 17.63 16.24
CA MET A 91 1.36 16.97 14.93
C MET A 91 1.57 17.97 13.80
N ASP A 92 0.96 19.14 13.86
CA ASP A 92 1.14 20.24 12.93
C ASP A 92 2.62 20.66 12.80
N VAL A 93 3.29 20.91 13.93
CA VAL A 93 4.71 21.27 13.98
C VAL A 93 5.59 20.08 13.57
N ARG A 94 5.23 18.85 13.93
CA ARG A 94 5.94 17.63 13.51
C ARG A 94 5.91 17.49 11.99
N MET A 95 4.78 17.73 11.33
CA MET A 95 4.70 17.64 9.88
C MET A 95 5.60 18.65 9.16
N VAL A 96 5.68 19.89 9.67
CA VAL A 96 6.64 20.90 9.18
C VAL A 96 8.08 20.40 9.35
N LYS A 97 8.41 19.92 10.55
CA LYS A 97 9.75 19.38 10.85
C LYS A 97 10.11 18.22 9.93
N TYR A 98 9.20 17.27 9.74
CA TYR A 98 9.41 16.11 8.87
C TYR A 98 9.55 16.53 7.42
N GLY A 99 8.68 17.42 6.93
CA GLY A 99 8.75 17.93 5.56
C GLY A 99 10.10 18.58 5.26
N TYR A 100 10.57 19.43 6.17
CA TYR A 100 11.90 20.03 6.07
C TYR A 100 13.03 19.01 6.10
N LEU A 101 13.03 18.07 7.05
CA LEU A 101 14.09 17.06 7.16
C LEU A 101 14.15 16.16 5.91
N ILE A 102 13.00 15.71 5.41
CA ILE A 102 12.89 14.90 4.20
C ILE A 102 13.43 15.68 3.00
N GLY A 103 12.94 16.90 2.77
CA GLY A 103 13.40 17.72 1.65
C GLY A 103 14.88 18.07 1.73
N ALA A 104 15.37 18.41 2.93
CA ALA A 104 16.77 18.77 3.14
C ALA A 104 17.72 17.58 2.90
N SER A 105 17.28 16.34 3.17
CA SER A 105 18.05 15.13 2.89
C SER A 105 18.34 14.90 1.40
N ARG A 106 17.55 15.54 0.51
CA ARG A 106 17.70 15.53 -0.94
C ARG A 106 17.91 16.93 -1.50
N SER A 107 18.50 17.85 -0.72
CA SER A 107 18.76 19.20 -1.21
C SER A 107 19.75 19.17 -2.37
N GLU A 108 19.43 19.85 -3.46
CA GLU A 108 20.28 19.95 -4.65
C GLU A 108 20.79 21.37 -4.85
N ASN A 109 21.92 21.53 -5.54
CA ASN A 109 22.39 22.84 -5.98
C ASN A 109 21.69 23.16 -7.30
N GLY A 110 20.83 24.18 -7.30
CA GLY A 110 20.16 24.67 -8.50
C GLY A 110 21.11 25.39 -9.46
N SER A 111 20.55 25.89 -10.58
CA SER A 111 21.30 26.52 -11.68
C SER A 111 22.17 27.72 -11.27
N ASP A 112 21.88 28.35 -10.13
CA ASP A 112 22.49 29.60 -9.68
C ASP A 112 23.37 29.45 -8.42
N ASP A 113 23.87 28.24 -8.12
CA ASP A 113 24.57 27.89 -6.86
C ASP A 113 23.71 28.11 -5.60
N ILE A 114 22.39 28.20 -5.81
CA ILE A 114 21.38 28.29 -4.75
C ILE A 114 20.96 26.87 -4.39
N ARG A 115 21.08 26.51 -3.12
CA ARG A 115 20.56 25.25 -2.61
C ARG A 115 19.03 25.28 -2.59
N VAL A 116 18.42 24.30 -3.25
CA VAL A 116 16.97 24.13 -3.29
C VAL A 116 16.57 22.99 -2.36
N ILE A 117 15.54 23.22 -1.55
CA ILE A 117 14.91 22.21 -0.69
C ILE A 117 13.46 22.06 -1.13
N THR A 118 13.14 20.93 -1.75
CA THR A 118 11.77 20.60 -2.16
C THR A 118 11.09 19.80 -1.05
N ILE A 119 10.00 20.34 -0.52
CA ILE A 119 9.20 19.68 0.52
C ILE A 119 8.39 18.54 -0.12
N PRO A 120 8.31 17.34 0.51
CA PRO A 120 7.52 16.23 -0.02
C PRO A 120 6.02 16.53 -0.01
N HIS A 121 5.24 15.81 -0.81
CA HIS A 121 3.80 15.73 -0.61
C HIS A 121 3.53 15.06 0.74
N GLN A 122 2.68 15.65 1.58
CA GLN A 122 2.45 15.15 2.94
C GLN A 122 0.97 14.91 3.23
N VAL A 123 0.67 13.85 3.99
CA VAL A 123 -0.66 13.59 4.55
C VAL A 123 -0.55 13.00 5.94
N VAL A 124 -1.50 13.33 6.83
CA VAL A 124 -1.65 12.66 8.13
C VAL A 124 -2.92 11.82 8.13
N ILE A 125 -2.84 10.57 8.55
CA ILE A 125 -3.97 9.65 8.67
C ILE A 125 -4.24 9.40 10.14
N TYR A 126 -5.42 9.81 10.65
CA TYR A 126 -5.83 9.53 12.02
C TYR A 126 -6.75 8.31 12.10
N LEU A 127 -6.39 7.35 12.95
CA LEU A 127 -7.12 6.09 13.10
C LEU A 127 -8.23 6.15 14.16
N GLU A 128 -8.13 7.06 15.13
CA GLU A 128 -9.15 7.27 16.16
C GLU A 128 -9.68 8.69 16.19
N GLU A 129 -10.96 8.77 16.54
CA GLU A 129 -11.67 10.02 16.66
C GLU A 129 -11.15 10.88 17.81
N HIS A 130 -10.98 12.18 17.56
CA HIS A 130 -10.79 13.18 18.60
C HIS A 130 -11.31 14.54 18.13
N SER A 131 -12.02 15.27 19.00
CA SER A 131 -12.71 16.53 18.65
C SER A 131 -11.81 17.65 18.15
N ARG A 132 -10.53 17.63 18.52
CA ARG A 132 -9.50 18.58 18.07
C ARG A 132 -8.85 18.25 16.73
N ILE A 133 -9.17 17.11 16.09
CA ILE A 133 -8.60 16.77 14.78
C ILE A 133 -9.38 17.53 13.69
N THR A 134 -8.67 18.40 12.97
CA THR A 134 -9.18 19.17 11.81
C THR A 134 -8.95 18.42 10.50
N ASP A 135 -9.54 18.91 9.39
CA ASP A 135 -9.32 18.31 8.04
C ASP A 135 -7.97 18.75 7.43
N THR A 136 -7.36 19.79 7.98
CA THR A 136 -6.04 20.29 7.59
C THR A 136 -5.27 20.73 8.83
N LEU A 137 -4.00 20.34 8.92
CA LEU A 137 -3.06 20.92 9.88
C LEU A 137 -2.43 22.16 9.26
N GLN A 138 -2.36 23.25 10.01
CA GLN A 138 -1.86 24.53 9.50
C GLN A 138 -0.86 25.15 10.46
N VAL A 139 0.31 25.53 9.94
CA VAL A 139 1.35 26.24 10.68
C VAL A 139 1.73 27.49 9.89
N LYS A 140 1.59 28.65 10.51
CA LYS A 140 2.09 29.91 9.94
C LYS A 140 3.53 30.14 10.40
N ILE A 141 4.47 30.11 9.46
CA ILE A 141 5.89 30.35 9.70
C ILE A 141 6.18 31.80 9.35
N VAL A 142 6.54 32.61 10.35
CA VAL A 142 6.90 34.03 10.15
C VAL A 142 8.42 34.17 10.21
N LEU A 143 8.99 34.74 9.16
CA LEU A 143 10.43 34.96 9.01
C LEU A 143 10.86 36.31 9.62
N PRO A 144 12.15 36.51 9.96
CA PRO A 144 12.63 37.74 10.60
C PRO A 144 12.43 39.02 9.78
N ASP A 145 12.32 38.90 8.45
CA ASP A 145 12.03 40.02 7.55
C ASP A 145 10.53 40.39 7.51
N GLY A 146 9.70 39.67 8.27
CA GLY A 146 8.25 39.87 8.35
C GLY A 146 7.46 39.14 7.26
N SER A 147 8.13 38.48 6.30
CA SER A 147 7.46 37.59 5.36
C SER A 147 6.96 36.33 6.06
N ASP A 148 5.93 35.69 5.51
CA ASP A 148 5.37 34.48 6.11
C ASP A 148 4.96 33.43 5.08
N LEU A 149 4.90 32.19 5.55
CA LEU A 149 4.47 31.01 4.81
C LEU A 149 3.40 30.28 5.62
N LEU A 150 2.22 30.06 5.03
CA LEU A 150 1.20 29.19 5.59
C LEU A 150 1.45 27.75 5.11
N TYR A 151 2.04 26.93 5.97
CA TYR A 151 2.26 25.52 5.72
C TYR A 151 0.99 24.73 6.04
N SER A 152 0.43 24.01 5.05
CA SER A 152 -0.81 23.26 5.20
C SER A 152 -0.62 21.80 4.83
N VAL A 153 -1.13 20.88 5.66
CA VAL A 153 -1.06 19.43 5.44
C VAL A 153 -2.45 18.82 5.52
N PRO A 154 -2.92 18.08 4.49
CA PRO A 154 -4.22 17.42 4.53
C PRO A 154 -4.27 16.31 5.58
N VAL A 155 -5.45 16.11 6.15
CA VAL A 155 -5.74 15.08 7.14
C VAL A 155 -6.81 14.13 6.63
N LEU A 156 -6.49 12.84 6.59
CA LEU A 156 -7.47 11.78 6.42
C LEU A 156 -7.93 11.26 7.79
N LYS A 157 -9.18 11.54 8.16
CA LYS A 157 -9.82 11.01 9.36
C LYS A 157 -10.37 9.62 9.11
N LEU A 158 -9.50 8.60 9.06
CA LEU A 158 -9.86 7.23 8.66
C LEU A 158 -11.08 6.69 9.41
N TYR A 159 -11.20 7.00 10.72
CA TYR A 159 -12.33 6.60 11.56
C TYR A 159 -13.72 7.08 11.09
N GLN A 160 -13.79 8.05 10.16
CA GLN A 160 -15.04 8.55 9.58
C GLN A 160 -15.46 7.80 8.31
N TYR A 161 -14.58 6.98 7.73
CA TYR A 161 -14.83 6.33 6.47
C TYR A 161 -15.31 4.88 6.68
N PRO A 162 -16.49 4.51 6.16
CA PRO A 162 -16.87 3.11 5.96
C PRO A 162 -15.89 2.40 5.03
N VAL A 163 -15.71 1.09 5.23
CA VAL A 163 -14.81 0.27 4.40
C VAL A 163 -15.18 0.37 2.92
N GLU A 164 -16.48 0.45 2.62
CA GLU A 164 -17.03 0.55 1.26
C GLU A 164 -16.62 1.83 0.55
N VAL A 165 -16.48 2.93 1.29
CA VAL A 165 -16.06 4.22 0.71
C VAL A 165 -14.58 4.15 0.37
N LEU A 166 -13.75 3.64 1.28
CA LEU A 166 -12.31 3.49 1.05
C LEU A 166 -12.00 2.52 -0.10
N GLY A 167 -12.74 1.42 -0.20
CA GLY A 167 -12.59 0.44 -1.29
C GLY A 167 -12.92 1.05 -2.66
N LYS A 168 -13.91 1.95 -2.75
CA LYS A 168 -14.24 2.71 -3.97
C LYS A 168 -13.25 3.82 -4.29
N MET A 169 -12.55 4.33 -3.27
CA MET A 169 -11.47 5.30 -3.43
C MET A 169 -10.12 4.62 -3.73
N GLU A 170 -10.09 3.30 -3.92
CA GLU A 170 -8.87 2.51 -4.15
C GLU A 170 -7.82 2.63 -3.02
N LEU A 171 -8.25 3.01 -1.82
CA LEU A 171 -7.40 3.11 -0.63
C LEU A 171 -7.28 1.75 0.08
N TYR A 172 -6.98 0.69 -0.68
CA TYR A 172 -6.96 -0.69 -0.21
C TYR A 172 -6.02 -0.93 0.98
N LEU A 173 -4.85 -0.28 0.95
CA LEU A 173 -3.86 -0.38 2.03
C LEU A 173 -4.38 0.14 3.38
N LEU A 174 -5.41 0.99 3.39
CA LEU A 174 -5.96 1.55 4.64
C LEU A 174 -7.09 0.71 5.22
N LEU A 175 -7.67 -0.21 4.45
CA LEU A 175 -8.85 -0.96 4.89
C LEU A 175 -8.63 -1.73 6.20
N PRO A 176 -7.51 -2.45 6.42
CA PRO A 176 -7.27 -3.15 7.68
C PRO A 176 -7.23 -2.22 8.90
N LEU A 177 -6.71 -1.00 8.72
CA LEU A 177 -6.53 -0.02 9.79
C LEU A 177 -7.85 0.58 10.28
N VAL A 178 -8.95 0.44 9.52
CA VAL A 178 -10.30 0.86 9.94
C VAL A 178 -10.71 0.17 11.25
N LEU A 179 -10.25 -1.06 11.48
CA LEU A 179 -10.58 -1.83 12.68
C LEU A 179 -10.07 -1.16 13.98
N VAL A 180 -9.04 -0.30 13.90
CA VAL A 180 -8.49 0.41 15.06
C VAL A 180 -9.54 1.32 15.72
N LYS A 181 -10.49 1.87 14.96
CA LYS A 181 -11.54 2.77 15.48
C LYS A 181 -12.40 2.11 16.58
N TYR A 182 -12.55 0.78 16.54
CA TYR A 182 -13.36 0.05 17.52
C TYR A 182 -12.73 -0.02 18.91
N ARG A 183 -11.41 0.19 19.03
CA ARG A 183 -10.73 0.23 20.32
C ARG A 183 -11.36 1.27 21.25
N LYS A 184 -11.45 2.51 20.78
CA LYS A 184 -12.02 3.62 21.55
C LYS A 184 -13.46 3.33 21.98
N ARG A 185 -14.26 2.68 21.13
CA ARG A 185 -15.64 2.28 21.44
C ARG A 185 -15.70 1.23 22.54
N PHE A 186 -14.85 0.20 22.50
CA PHE A 186 -14.74 -0.75 23.59
C PHE A 186 -14.26 -0.10 24.89
N GLU A 187 -13.28 0.81 24.84
CA GLU A 187 -12.81 1.52 26.04
C GLU A 187 -13.91 2.36 26.69
N LEU A 188 -14.72 3.04 25.87
CA LEU A 188 -15.90 3.78 26.36
C LEU A 188 -16.93 2.84 27.00
N LEU A 189 -17.13 1.64 26.44
CA LEU A 189 -18.08 0.66 26.96
C LEU A 189 -17.61 0.05 28.29
N VAL A 190 -16.33 -0.36 28.38
CA VAL A 190 -15.74 -0.99 29.58
C VAL A 190 -15.73 -0.02 30.77
N ASN A 191 -15.58 1.28 30.52
CA ASN A 191 -15.55 2.30 31.58
C ASN A 191 -16.95 2.67 32.11
N ARG A 192 -18.05 2.14 31.54
CA ARG A 192 -19.43 2.38 32.02
C ARG A 192 -19.77 1.44 33.19
N LYS A 193 -20.57 1.96 34.15
CA LYS A 193 -20.99 1.21 35.36
C LYS A 193 -22.00 0.08 35.10
N HIS A 194 -22.69 0.06 33.96
CA HIS A 194 -23.67 -0.96 33.59
C HIS A 194 -23.23 -1.66 32.30
N THR A 195 -23.34 -2.99 32.29
CA THR A 195 -22.94 -3.86 31.18
C THR A 195 -23.86 -3.70 29.98
N GLY A 196 -23.43 -2.93 28.98
CA GLY A 196 -24.11 -2.77 27.69
C GLY A 196 -23.85 -3.97 26.77
N ARG A 197 -24.42 -5.13 27.09
CA ARG A 197 -24.21 -6.37 26.30
C ARG A 197 -24.69 -6.22 24.84
N GLU A 198 -25.81 -5.56 24.62
CA GLU A 198 -26.33 -5.30 23.27
C GLU A 198 -25.38 -4.40 22.45
N GLU A 199 -24.84 -3.34 23.06
CA GLU A 199 -23.85 -2.47 22.42
C GLU A 199 -22.52 -3.21 22.16
N PHE A 200 -22.12 -4.11 23.06
CA PHE A 200 -20.98 -5.00 22.83
C PHE A 200 -21.21 -5.90 21.61
N ASP A 201 -22.35 -6.60 21.56
CA ASP A 201 -22.70 -7.50 20.46
C ASP A 201 -22.82 -6.73 19.13
N GLN A 202 -23.31 -5.49 19.17
CA GLN A 202 -23.33 -4.59 18.02
C GLN A 202 -21.93 -4.25 17.53
N ILE A 203 -21.01 -3.83 18.42
CA ILE A 203 -19.61 -3.52 18.04
C ILE A 203 -18.95 -4.76 17.41
N VAL A 204 -19.16 -5.94 18.00
CA VAL A 204 -18.64 -7.19 17.44
C VAL A 204 -19.24 -7.46 16.06
N GLY A 205 -20.55 -7.31 15.87
CA GLY A 205 -21.20 -7.48 14.58
C GLY A 205 -20.65 -6.55 13.50
N GLU A 206 -20.41 -5.28 13.83
CA GLU A 206 -19.83 -4.30 12.92
C GLU A 206 -18.37 -4.64 12.55
N ILE A 207 -17.56 -5.12 13.50
CA ILE A 207 -16.19 -5.61 13.20
C ILE A 207 -16.23 -6.77 12.20
N ILE A 208 -17.15 -7.72 12.40
CA ILE A 208 -17.29 -8.87 11.50
C ILE A 208 -17.71 -8.41 10.10
N GLN A 209 -18.66 -7.47 10.01
CA GLN A 209 -19.09 -6.89 8.74
C GLN A 209 -17.95 -6.15 8.04
N ASP A 210 -17.17 -5.35 8.76
CA ASP A 210 -16.00 -4.66 8.19
C ASP A 210 -14.98 -5.70 7.66
N ILE A 211 -14.71 -6.79 8.39
CA ILE A 211 -13.82 -7.87 7.93
C ILE A 211 -14.35 -8.55 6.66
N GLU A 212 -15.64 -8.91 6.63
CA GLU A 212 -16.30 -9.50 5.44
C GLU A 212 -16.15 -8.57 4.23
N THR A 213 -16.33 -7.26 4.45
CA THR A 213 -16.24 -6.23 3.42
C THR A 213 -14.81 -6.04 2.92
N ILE A 214 -13.82 -6.01 3.82
CA ILE A 214 -12.38 -5.95 3.46
C ILE A 214 -12.03 -7.13 2.55
N ILE A 215 -12.42 -8.34 2.95
CA ILE A 215 -12.17 -9.58 2.20
C ILE A 215 -12.81 -9.53 0.80
N SER A 216 -14.04 -9.02 0.69
CA SER A 216 -14.74 -8.87 -0.60
C SER A 216 -13.97 -7.93 -1.52
N PHE A 217 -13.63 -6.73 -1.04
CA PHE A 217 -12.89 -5.76 -1.85
C PHE A 217 -11.51 -6.26 -2.28
N SER A 218 -10.77 -6.91 -1.39
CA SER A 218 -9.47 -7.50 -1.74
C SER A 218 -9.61 -8.62 -2.76
N SER A 219 -10.67 -9.43 -2.68
CA SER A 219 -10.92 -10.50 -3.66
C SER A 219 -11.30 -9.91 -5.02
N GLU A 220 -12.23 -8.96 -5.07
CA GLU A 220 -12.67 -8.29 -6.30
C GLU A 220 -11.52 -7.54 -6.97
N ALA A 221 -10.73 -6.77 -6.22
CA ALA A 221 -9.57 -6.08 -6.76
C ALA A 221 -8.52 -7.05 -7.32
N GLY A 222 -8.38 -8.24 -6.72
CA GLY A 222 -7.53 -9.30 -7.24
C GLY A 222 -8.04 -9.90 -8.54
N GLU A 223 -9.32 -10.28 -8.60
CA GLU A 223 -9.98 -10.84 -9.78
C GLU A 223 -9.97 -9.85 -10.98
N GLU A 224 -10.02 -8.55 -10.70
CA GLU A 224 -9.93 -7.49 -11.71
C GLU A 224 -8.49 -7.10 -12.10
N GLY A 225 -7.47 -7.75 -11.53
CA GLY A 225 -6.06 -7.46 -11.80
C GLY A 225 -5.57 -6.09 -11.29
N ARG A 226 -6.34 -5.44 -10.40
CA ARG A 226 -5.96 -4.19 -9.73
C ARG A 226 -5.05 -4.43 -8.52
N MET A 227 -5.06 -5.64 -7.97
CA MET A 227 -4.27 -6.03 -6.81
C MET A 227 -3.61 -7.40 -7.02
N ASP A 228 -2.30 -7.51 -6.77
CA ASP A 228 -1.61 -8.80 -6.82
C ASP A 228 -1.81 -9.66 -5.56
N GLU A 229 -1.39 -10.93 -5.66
CA GLU A 229 -1.47 -11.91 -4.58
C GLU A 229 -0.69 -11.52 -3.31
N GLU A 230 0.48 -10.88 -3.46
CA GLU A 230 1.31 -10.47 -2.33
C GLU A 230 0.59 -9.39 -1.51
N THR A 231 0.04 -8.40 -2.19
CA THR A 231 -0.75 -7.33 -1.59
C THR A 231 -2.03 -7.86 -0.94
N LYS A 232 -2.70 -8.84 -1.57
CA LYS A 232 -3.86 -9.53 -0.98
C LYS A 232 -3.49 -10.22 0.34
N ASP A 233 -2.36 -10.93 0.40
CA ASP A 233 -1.90 -11.56 1.64
C ASP A 233 -1.50 -10.52 2.70
N ILE A 234 -0.86 -9.42 2.31
CA ILE A 234 -0.51 -8.32 3.24
C ILE A 234 -1.77 -7.73 3.88
N ILE A 235 -2.80 -7.41 3.08
CA ILE A 235 -4.07 -6.85 3.56
C ILE A 235 -4.78 -7.86 4.48
N LEU A 236 -4.88 -9.12 4.06
CA LEU A 236 -5.52 -10.17 4.84
C LEU A 236 -4.78 -10.39 6.16
N SER A 237 -3.47 -10.58 6.12
CA SER A 237 -2.63 -10.79 7.32
C SER A 237 -2.71 -9.62 8.29
N THR A 238 -2.74 -8.38 7.78
CA THR A 238 -2.92 -7.20 8.63
C THR A 238 -4.31 -7.15 9.25
N THR A 239 -5.36 -7.47 8.48
CA THR A 239 -6.75 -7.53 8.97
C THR A 239 -6.89 -8.54 10.11
N ILE A 240 -6.28 -9.71 9.95
CA ILE A 240 -6.25 -10.76 10.97
C ILE A 240 -5.56 -10.27 12.23
N GLU A 241 -4.42 -9.61 12.10
CA GLU A 241 -3.66 -9.11 13.25
C GLU A 241 -4.44 -8.01 14.00
N MET A 242 -5.06 -7.07 13.28
CA MET A 242 -5.91 -6.04 13.88
C MET A 242 -7.09 -6.65 14.64
N TYR A 243 -7.76 -7.64 14.05
CA TYR A 243 -8.84 -8.38 14.72
C TYR A 243 -8.33 -9.12 15.96
N ARG A 244 -7.21 -9.86 15.87
CA ARG A 244 -6.63 -10.61 16.99
C ARG A 244 -6.31 -9.70 18.18
N GLN A 245 -5.85 -8.47 17.92
CA GLN A 245 -5.59 -7.51 18.99
C GLN A 245 -6.88 -7.05 19.67
N LEU A 246 -7.94 -6.75 18.92
CA LEU A 246 -9.26 -6.43 19.47
C LEU A 246 -9.82 -7.62 20.26
N HIS A 247 -9.70 -8.83 19.71
CA HIS A 247 -10.20 -10.04 20.34
C HIS A 247 -9.52 -10.33 21.68
N ARG A 248 -8.17 -10.33 21.68
CA ARG A 248 -7.36 -10.58 22.86
C ARG A 248 -7.65 -9.58 23.99
N LYS A 249 -7.85 -8.30 23.64
CA LYS A 249 -8.03 -7.24 24.63
C LYS A 249 -9.49 -7.13 25.11
N TYR A 250 -10.45 -7.16 24.20
CA TYR A 250 -11.85 -6.80 24.48
C TYR A 250 -12.85 -7.94 24.28
N ILE A 251 -12.80 -8.65 23.15
CA ILE A 251 -13.90 -9.56 22.77
C ILE A 251 -13.87 -10.85 23.61
N LYS A 252 -12.74 -11.57 23.59
CA LYS A 252 -12.51 -12.81 24.37
C LYS A 252 -13.67 -13.84 24.28
N ASP A 253 -14.32 -13.94 23.12
CA ASP A 253 -15.36 -14.93 22.82
C ASP A 253 -14.83 -15.90 21.75
N GLU A 254 -14.72 -17.18 22.11
CA GLU A 254 -14.22 -18.23 21.21
C GLU A 254 -15.16 -18.51 20.03
N ARG A 255 -16.46 -18.27 20.18
CA ARG A 255 -17.44 -18.48 19.08
C ARG A 255 -17.25 -17.42 18.00
N VAL A 256 -17.04 -16.17 18.40
CA VAL A 256 -16.74 -15.06 17.48
C VAL A 256 -15.41 -15.31 16.79
N GLN A 257 -14.39 -15.75 17.54
CA GLN A 257 -13.11 -16.14 16.97
C GLN A 257 -13.25 -17.25 15.92
N GLY A 258 -13.99 -18.32 16.23
CA GLY A 258 -14.23 -19.42 15.29
C GLY A 258 -14.92 -18.96 13.99
N LYS A 259 -15.84 -17.98 14.06
CA LYS A 259 -16.46 -17.39 12.86
C LYS A 259 -15.42 -16.67 11.99
N VAL A 260 -14.57 -15.85 12.60
CA VAL A 260 -13.53 -15.10 11.87
C VAL A 260 -12.49 -16.05 11.29
N ASP A 261 -12.02 -17.02 12.07
CA ASP A 261 -11.04 -18.01 11.63
C ASP A 261 -11.58 -18.84 10.45
N TYR A 262 -12.85 -19.27 10.50
CA TYR A 262 -13.52 -19.96 9.39
C TYR A 262 -13.56 -19.11 8.12
N MET A 263 -13.93 -17.83 8.26
CA MET A 263 -13.99 -16.90 7.14
C MET A 263 -12.62 -16.71 6.50
N ILE A 264 -11.59 -16.46 7.31
CA ILE A 264 -10.20 -16.32 6.84
C ILE A 264 -9.74 -17.60 6.12
N GLU A 265 -9.97 -18.77 6.71
CA GLU A 265 -9.54 -20.04 6.12
C GLU A 265 -10.26 -20.28 4.79
N SER A 266 -11.57 -20.02 4.71
CA SER A 266 -12.34 -20.16 3.47
C SER A 266 -11.80 -19.30 2.34
N VAL A 267 -11.37 -18.07 2.65
CA VAL A 267 -10.78 -17.13 1.69
C VAL A 267 -9.40 -17.58 1.27
N ARG A 268 -8.55 -17.99 2.22
CA ARG A 268 -7.21 -18.53 1.92
C ARG A 268 -7.30 -19.75 0.99
N GLN A 269 -8.24 -20.65 1.24
CA GLN A 269 -8.46 -21.82 0.38
C GLN A 269 -8.95 -21.41 -1.01
N LYS A 270 -9.91 -20.47 -1.10
CA LYS A 270 -10.40 -19.95 -2.39
C LYS A 270 -9.26 -19.31 -3.18
N TRP A 271 -8.50 -18.40 -2.59
CA TRP A 271 -7.37 -17.73 -3.24
C TRP A 271 -6.26 -18.71 -3.62
N HIS A 272 -5.97 -19.71 -2.78
CA HIS A 272 -4.99 -20.73 -3.12
C HIS A 272 -5.41 -21.57 -4.35
N THR A 273 -6.70 -21.90 -4.45
CA THR A 273 -7.23 -22.65 -5.60
C THR A 273 -7.16 -21.81 -6.87
N ILE A 274 -7.61 -20.55 -6.82
CA ILE A 274 -7.53 -19.63 -7.97
C ILE A 274 -6.08 -19.42 -8.41
N GLY A 275 -5.18 -19.15 -7.47
CA GLY A 275 -3.75 -18.95 -7.78
C GLY A 275 -3.09 -20.20 -8.38
N LEU A 276 -3.51 -21.40 -7.97
CA LEU A 276 -3.05 -22.66 -8.56
C LEU A 276 -3.56 -22.83 -9.99
N GLU A 277 -4.84 -22.56 -10.23
CA GLU A 277 -5.46 -22.64 -11.56
C GLU A 277 -4.80 -21.68 -12.54
N GLU A 278 -4.66 -20.39 -12.16
CA GLU A 278 -3.95 -19.41 -12.98
C GLU A 278 -2.49 -19.78 -13.23
N GLY A 279 -1.81 -20.31 -12.22
CA GLY A 279 -0.42 -20.75 -12.34
C GLY A 279 -0.26 -21.89 -13.34
N ILE A 280 -1.20 -22.85 -13.33
CA ILE A 280 -1.24 -23.95 -14.31
C ILE A 280 -1.55 -23.42 -15.70
N GLU A 281 -2.55 -22.54 -15.85
CA GLU A 281 -2.93 -21.96 -17.14
C GLU A 281 -1.78 -21.17 -17.78
N LYS A 282 -1.18 -20.22 -17.04
CA LYS A 282 0.00 -19.45 -17.49
C LYS A 282 1.18 -20.36 -17.79
N GLY A 283 1.34 -21.45 -17.05
CA GLY A 283 2.38 -22.46 -17.27
C GLY A 283 2.18 -23.23 -18.58
N ILE A 284 0.95 -23.65 -18.86
CA ILE A 284 0.57 -24.33 -20.10
C ILE A 284 0.74 -23.40 -21.29
N GLU A 285 0.24 -22.17 -21.21
CA GLU A 285 0.33 -21.17 -22.28
C GLU A 285 1.79 -20.89 -22.66
N LYS A 286 2.64 -20.55 -21.67
CA LYS A 286 4.09 -20.36 -21.89
C LYS A 286 4.79 -21.61 -22.43
N GLY A 287 4.34 -22.80 -22.01
CA GLY A 287 4.86 -24.07 -22.48
C GLY A 287 4.53 -24.33 -23.95
N ILE A 288 3.28 -24.04 -24.35
CA ILE A 288 2.81 -24.16 -25.73
C ILE A 288 3.54 -23.14 -26.62
N GLU A 289 3.61 -21.88 -26.21
CA GLU A 289 4.28 -20.81 -26.97
C GLU A 289 5.75 -21.16 -27.24
N LYS A 290 6.51 -21.52 -26.19
CA LYS A 290 7.90 -21.97 -26.33
C LYS A 290 8.04 -23.23 -27.18
N GLY A 291 7.11 -24.18 -27.05
CA GLY A 291 7.10 -25.41 -27.84
C GLY A 291 6.87 -25.13 -29.33
N ILE A 292 5.95 -24.23 -29.66
CA ILE A 292 5.69 -23.77 -31.03
C ILE A 292 6.92 -23.05 -31.58
N GLU A 293 7.49 -22.10 -30.83
CA GLU A 293 8.69 -21.35 -31.24
C GLU A 293 9.87 -22.31 -31.55
N GLN A 294 10.13 -23.27 -30.67
CA GLN A 294 11.17 -24.29 -30.87
C GLN A 294 10.87 -25.20 -32.06
N GLY A 295 9.61 -25.58 -32.25
CA GLY A 295 9.16 -26.39 -33.38
C GLY A 295 9.36 -25.67 -34.71
N VAL A 296 8.89 -24.42 -34.82
CA VAL A 296 9.06 -23.54 -35.99
C VAL A 296 10.54 -23.38 -36.31
N LYS A 297 11.36 -23.10 -35.30
CA LYS A 297 12.82 -22.99 -35.44
C LYS A 297 13.48 -24.27 -35.94
N THR A 298 13.06 -25.43 -35.42
CA THR A 298 13.57 -26.74 -35.86
C THR A 298 13.22 -27.01 -37.32
N VAL A 299 11.99 -26.71 -37.73
CA VAL A 299 11.55 -26.83 -39.13
C VAL A 299 12.37 -25.91 -40.03
N ALA A 300 12.55 -24.65 -39.65
CA ALA A 300 13.37 -23.69 -40.39
C ALA A 300 14.81 -24.19 -40.60
N LYS A 301 15.48 -24.68 -39.54
CA LYS A 301 16.84 -25.25 -39.63
C LYS A 301 16.90 -26.45 -40.58
N ASN A 302 15.91 -27.34 -40.51
CA ASN A 302 15.85 -28.51 -41.40
C ASN A 302 15.65 -28.12 -42.87
N LEU A 303 14.79 -27.13 -43.16
CA LEU A 303 14.56 -26.63 -44.52
C LEU A 303 15.79 -25.93 -45.09
N LEU A 304 16.49 -25.13 -44.29
CA LEU A 304 17.78 -24.51 -44.67
C LEU A 304 18.82 -25.58 -45.02
N MET A 305 18.92 -26.65 -44.22
CA MET A 305 19.91 -27.71 -44.40
C MET A 305 19.73 -28.49 -45.71
N ILE A 306 18.50 -28.62 -46.21
CA ILE A 306 18.21 -29.27 -47.49
C ILE A 306 18.19 -28.29 -48.68
N GLY A 307 18.51 -27.02 -48.45
CA GLY A 307 18.66 -26.00 -49.49
C GLY A 307 17.36 -25.40 -50.03
N ILE A 308 16.29 -25.36 -49.22
CA ILE A 308 15.08 -24.61 -49.58
C ILE A 308 15.37 -23.11 -49.56
N ASP A 309 14.81 -22.39 -50.54
CA ASP A 309 14.92 -20.94 -50.65
C ASP A 309 14.27 -20.21 -49.46
N ASP A 310 14.94 -19.15 -49.00
CA ASP A 310 14.50 -18.36 -47.84
C ASP A 310 13.06 -17.86 -47.97
N ALA A 311 12.62 -17.45 -49.16
CA ALA A 311 11.26 -16.96 -49.37
C ALA A 311 10.21 -18.06 -49.10
N VAL A 312 10.54 -19.31 -49.45
CA VAL A 312 9.68 -20.47 -49.18
C VAL A 312 9.70 -20.83 -47.70
N ILE A 313 10.85 -20.70 -47.02
CA ILE A 313 10.95 -20.95 -45.58
C ILE A 313 10.11 -19.94 -44.80
N LEU A 314 10.25 -18.65 -45.09
CA LEU A 314 9.43 -17.59 -44.45
C LEU A 314 7.94 -17.85 -44.64
N GLN A 315 7.52 -18.24 -45.86
CA GLN A 315 6.12 -18.55 -46.15
C GLN A 315 5.60 -19.78 -45.38
N VAL A 316 6.40 -20.85 -45.26
CA VAL A 316 5.98 -22.12 -44.63
C VAL A 316 6.00 -22.03 -43.10
N THR A 317 6.99 -21.34 -42.55
CA THR A 317 7.24 -21.26 -41.10
C THR A 317 6.55 -20.07 -40.43
N GLY A 318 6.17 -19.05 -41.22
CA GLY A 318 5.60 -17.81 -40.70
C GLY A 318 6.59 -16.89 -40.00
N LEU A 319 7.89 -17.22 -40.03
CA LEU A 319 8.95 -16.40 -39.46
C LEU A 319 9.10 -15.07 -40.21
N THR A 320 9.57 -14.06 -39.49
CA THR A 320 10.05 -12.81 -40.07
C THR A 320 11.47 -12.99 -40.65
N PRO A 321 11.89 -12.13 -41.60
CA PRO A 321 13.27 -12.16 -42.12
C PRO A 321 14.33 -12.05 -41.02
N GLU A 322 14.06 -11.24 -39.98
CA GLU A 322 14.96 -11.03 -38.85
C GLU A 322 15.11 -12.27 -37.97
N GLU A 323 14.01 -12.98 -37.71
CA GLU A 323 14.04 -14.25 -36.98
C GLU A 323 14.78 -15.34 -37.78
N LEU A 324 14.55 -15.41 -39.09
CA LEU A 324 15.24 -16.37 -39.95
C LEU A 324 16.74 -16.09 -40.02
N GLU A 325 17.16 -14.83 -40.11
CA GLU A 325 18.58 -14.44 -40.05
C GLU A 325 19.22 -14.78 -38.69
N ARG A 326 18.51 -14.57 -37.57
CA ARG A 326 18.98 -15.05 -36.26
C ARG A 326 19.21 -16.56 -36.25
N ILE A 327 18.30 -17.33 -36.86
CA ILE A 327 18.42 -18.79 -36.94
C ILE A 327 19.62 -19.22 -37.80
N LYS A 328 19.91 -18.52 -38.90
CA LYS A 328 21.09 -18.79 -39.75
C LYS A 328 22.41 -18.49 -39.05
N GLY A 329 22.41 -17.54 -38.11
CA GLY A 329 23.58 -17.15 -37.32
C GLY A 329 23.91 -18.08 -36.14
N GLU A 330 23.08 -19.10 -35.86
CA GLU A 330 23.23 -20.07 -34.76
C GLU A 330 23.76 -21.44 -35.19
#